data_AF-A0A1B6I665-F1
#
_entry.id   AF-A0A1B6I665-F1
#
_cell.length_a   1.000
_cell.length_b   1.000
_cell.length_c   1.000
_cell.angle_alpha   90.00
_cell.angle_beta   90.00
_cell.angle_gamma   90.00
#
_symmetry.space_group_name_H-M   'P 1'
#
loop_
_entity.id
_entity.type
_entity.pdbx_description
1 polymer ?
#
loop_
_entity_poly.entity_id
_entity_poly.type
_entity_poly.pdbx_seq_one_letter_code
_entity_poly.pdbx_strand_id
1 'polypeptide(L)'
;VLSESSGLTWSSVQRILTGDLGLKRVAAKFVPRLLTDHQKAHRVETCRLLKEHLENDPDFLEKVITGDESWCYGYDPETKQQSSQWKSPSSPRPKKCRQVKSNIK
;
A
#
# COMPACT_ATOMS: atom_id res chain seq x y z
N VAL A 1 -17.84 9.39 13.66
CA VAL A 1 -17.77 7.94 14.03
C VAL A 1 -17.36 7.72 15.48
N LEU A 2 -16.07 7.74 15.88
CA LEU A 2 -15.69 7.38 17.26
C LEU A 2 -16.28 8.32 18.33
N SER A 3 -16.20 9.64 18.13
CA SER A 3 -16.79 10.64 19.02
C SER A 3 -18.31 10.52 19.15
N GLU A 4 -18.99 10.24 18.04
CA GLU A 4 -20.44 10.02 17.99
C GLU A 4 -20.84 8.72 18.71
N SER A 5 -20.07 7.65 18.55
CA SER A 5 -20.35 6.36 19.20
C SER A 5 -20.01 6.32 20.68
N SER A 6 -19.05 7.13 21.14
CA SER A 6 -18.58 7.13 22.53
C SER A 6 -19.19 8.24 23.39
N GLY A 7 -19.98 9.16 22.80
CA GLY A 7 -20.49 10.35 23.49
C GLY A 7 -19.39 11.33 23.96
N LEU A 8 -18.16 11.17 23.48
CA LEU A 8 -17.02 12.01 23.87
C LEU A 8 -16.77 13.09 22.82
N THR A 9 -16.25 14.23 23.28
CA THR A 9 -15.79 15.27 22.36
C THR A 9 -14.65 14.74 21.50
N TRP A 10 -14.56 15.24 20.27
CA TRP A 10 -13.49 14.86 19.33
C TRP A 10 -12.08 15.06 19.93
N SER A 11 -11.88 16.15 20.68
CA SER A 11 -10.61 16.44 21.36
C SER A 11 -10.25 15.40 22.42
N SER A 12 -11.24 14.94 23.19
CA SER A 12 -11.05 13.87 24.19
C SER A 12 -10.67 12.56 23.53
N VAL A 13 -11.36 12.18 22.44
CA VAL A 13 -11.03 11.00 21.64
C VAL A 13 -9.61 11.10 21.08
N GLN A 14 -9.23 12.25 20.53
CA GLN A 14 -7.87 12.44 20.00
C GLN A 14 -6.82 12.29 21.10
N ARG A 15 -7.02 12.92 22.27
CA ARG A 15 -6.09 12.83 23.40
C ARG A 15 -5.90 11.40 23.89
N ILE A 16 -6.99 10.65 24.03
CA ILE A 16 -6.93 9.25 24.45
C ILE A 16 -6.18 8.42 23.41
N LEU A 17 -6.50 8.58 22.12
CA LEU A 17 -5.87 7.81 21.06
C LEU A 17 -4.37 8.09 20.95
N THR A 18 -3.94 9.36 20.97
CA THR A 18 -2.53 9.72 20.75
C THR A 18 -1.70 9.74 22.03
N GLY A 19 -2.27 10.19 23.14
CA GLY A 19 -1.58 10.35 24.42
C GLY A 19 -1.62 9.06 25.23
N ASP A 20 -2.82 8.61 25.59
CA ASP A 20 -2.99 7.49 26.53
C ASP A 20 -2.68 6.14 25.86
N LEU A 21 -3.11 5.97 24.60
CA LEU A 21 -2.92 4.72 23.84
C LEU A 21 -1.73 4.76 22.86
N GLY A 22 -1.09 5.92 22.68
CA GLY A 22 0.08 6.08 21.80
C GLY A 22 -0.17 5.75 20.31
N LEU A 23 -1.43 5.76 19.86
CA LEU A 23 -1.81 5.42 18.49
C LEU A 23 -1.51 6.57 17.52
N LYS A 24 -1.14 6.21 16.30
CA LYS A 24 -0.93 7.13 15.19
C LYS A 24 -1.95 6.89 14.10
N ARG A 25 -2.43 7.95 13.47
CA ARG A 25 -3.30 7.84 12.29
C ARG A 25 -2.43 7.57 11.07
N VAL A 26 -2.59 6.41 10.45
CA VAL A 26 -1.77 5.96 9.31
C VAL A 26 -2.66 5.58 8.14
N ALA A 27 -2.46 6.24 7.00
CA ALA A 27 -3.06 5.85 5.72
C ALA A 27 -2.49 4.52 5.22
N ALA A 28 -3.34 3.66 4.64
CA ALA A 28 -2.88 2.41 4.06
C ALA A 28 -1.87 2.65 2.91
N LYS A 29 -0.94 1.73 2.74
CA LYS A 29 -0.11 1.67 1.53
C LYS A 29 -0.93 0.99 0.44
N PHE A 30 -1.21 1.72 -0.64
CA PHE A 30 -1.86 1.13 -1.79
C PHE A 30 -0.85 0.23 -2.50
N VAL A 31 -1.25 -1.01 -2.74
CA VAL A 31 -0.45 -2.00 -3.45
C VAL A 31 -1.26 -2.55 -4.62
N PRO A 32 -0.64 -2.87 -5.77
CA PRO A 32 -1.36 -3.46 -6.90
C PRO A 32 -2.05 -4.78 -6.51
N ARG A 33 -1.35 -5.64 -5.75
CA ARG A 33 -1.86 -6.93 -5.29
C ARG A 33 -1.26 -7.31 -3.94
N LEU A 34 -2.02 -8.04 -3.12
CA LEU A 34 -1.50 -8.75 -1.95
C LEU A 34 -0.90 -10.06 -2.46
N LEU A 35 0.42 -10.17 -2.34
CA LEU A 35 1.15 -11.35 -2.79
C LEU A 35 1.14 -12.43 -1.72
N THR A 36 1.02 -13.69 -2.14
CA THR A 36 1.28 -14.86 -1.29
C THR A 36 2.77 -14.96 -0.95
N ASP A 37 3.12 -15.73 0.08
CA ASP A 37 4.53 -15.87 0.47
C ASP A 37 5.35 -16.58 -0.62
N HIS A 38 4.76 -17.55 -1.32
CA HIS A 38 5.38 -18.16 -2.51
C HIS A 38 5.65 -17.13 -3.61
N GLN A 39 4.68 -16.25 -3.93
CA GLN A 39 4.88 -15.19 -4.92
C GLN A 39 5.98 -14.21 -4.50
N LYS A 40 6.10 -13.90 -3.21
CA LYS A 40 7.19 -13.06 -2.70
C LYS A 40 8.54 -13.76 -2.86
N ALA A 41 8.64 -15.03 -2.46
CA ALA A 41 9.87 -15.81 -2.57
C ALA A 41 10.33 -15.89 -4.04
N HIS A 42 9.41 -16.23 -4.95
CA HIS A 42 9.69 -16.28 -6.37
C HIS A 42 10.17 -14.93 -6.91
N ARG A 43 9.54 -13.81 -6.53
CA ARG A 43 10.01 -12.47 -6.94
C ARG A 43 11.42 -12.16 -6.47
N VAL A 44 11.76 -12.50 -5.23
CA VAL A 44 13.12 -12.31 -4.71
C VAL A 44 14.12 -13.12 -5.53
N GLU A 45 13.76 -14.36 -5.86
CA GLU A 45 14.63 -15.24 -6.65
C GLU A 45 14.85 -14.71 -8.07
N THR A 46 13.78 -14.32 -8.77
CA THR A 46 13.89 -13.67 -10.09
C THR A 46 14.77 -12.43 -10.03
N CYS A 47 14.62 -11.59 -9.00
CA CYS A 47 15.46 -10.40 -8.84
C CYS A 47 16.93 -10.71 -8.61
N ARG A 48 17.27 -11.81 -7.91
CA ARG A 48 18.67 -12.25 -7.75
C ARG A 48 19.28 -12.65 -9.09
N LEU A 49 18.56 -13.46 -9.88
CA LEU A 49 19.00 -13.89 -11.20
C LEU A 49 19.19 -12.72 -12.16
N LEU A 50 18.27 -11.75 -12.15
CA LEU A 50 18.39 -10.53 -12.97
C LEU A 50 19.58 -9.67 -12.53
N LYS A 51 19.85 -9.61 -11.24
CA LYS A 51 21.02 -8.89 -10.71
C LYS A 51 22.32 -9.53 -11.20
N GLU A 52 22.43 -10.85 -11.14
CA GLU A 52 23.60 -11.57 -11.66
C GLU A 52 23.79 -11.33 -13.17
N HIS A 53 22.72 -11.32 -13.96
CA HIS A 53 22.80 -10.97 -15.38
C HIS A 53 23.34 -9.55 -15.60
N LEU A 54 22.88 -8.58 -14.79
CA LEU A 54 23.35 -7.20 -14.88
C LEU A 54 24.84 -7.05 -14.51
N GLU A 55 25.33 -7.85 -13.56
CA GLU A 55 26.74 -7.87 -13.18
C GLU A 55 27.63 -8.47 -14.28
N ASN A 56 27.11 -9.43 -15.05
CA ASN A 56 27.82 -10.10 -16.14
C ASN A 56 27.73 -9.38 -17.50
N ASP A 57 26.65 -8.64 -17.75
CA ASP A 57 26.43 -7.87 -18.97
C ASP A 57 26.07 -6.40 -18.62
N PRO A 58 27.07 -5.51 -18.56
CA PRO A 58 26.85 -4.09 -18.27
C PRO A 58 25.85 -3.39 -19.20
N ASP A 59 25.74 -3.86 -20.45
CA ASP A 59 24.87 -3.27 -21.48
C ASP A 59 23.47 -3.93 -21.49
N PHE A 60 23.18 -4.84 -20.56
CA PHE A 60 21.94 -5.60 -20.51
C PHE A 60 20.70 -4.69 -20.58
N LEU A 61 20.70 -3.59 -19.82
CA LEU A 61 19.55 -2.67 -19.76
C LEU A 61 19.32 -1.91 -21.06
N GLU A 62 20.36 -1.67 -21.86
CA GLU A 62 20.23 -0.98 -23.16
C GLU A 62 19.49 -1.85 -24.18
N LYS A 63 19.52 -3.16 -23.99
CA LYS A 63 18.86 -4.16 -24.84
C LYS A 63 17.41 -4.43 -24.43
N VAL A 64 16.98 -3.93 -23.27
CA VAL A 64 15.63 -4.17 -22.75
C VAL A 64 14.64 -3.20 -23.39
N ILE A 65 13.69 -3.76 -24.14
CA ILE A 65 12.49 -3.04 -24.61
C ILE A 65 11.31 -3.53 -23.77
N THR A 66 10.58 -2.60 -23.16
CA THR A 66 9.40 -2.90 -22.33
C THR A 66 8.22 -2.03 -22.71
N GLY A 67 7.01 -2.55 -22.49
CA GLY A 67 5.75 -1.82 -22.66
C GLY A 67 4.70 -2.37 -21.70
N ASP A 68 3.79 -1.52 -21.24
CA ASP A 68 2.63 -1.88 -20.43
C ASP A 68 1.51 -0.86 -20.68
N GLU A 69 0.28 -1.22 -20.36
CA GLU A 69 -0.90 -0.36 -20.53
C GLU A 69 -1.29 0.28 -19.21
N SER A 70 -1.59 1.58 -19.23
CA SER A 70 -2.12 2.30 -18.08
C SER A 70 -3.46 2.93 -18.40
N TRP A 71 -4.38 2.87 -17.43
CA TRP A 71 -5.68 3.52 -17.53
C TRP A 71 -5.54 5.04 -17.37
N CYS A 72 -6.11 5.81 -18.30
CA CYS A 72 -6.31 7.24 -18.18
C CYS A 72 -7.76 7.51 -17.72
N TYR A 73 -7.95 7.94 -16.48
CA TYR A 73 -9.27 8.21 -15.92
C TYR A 73 -9.65 9.68 -16.09
N GLY A 74 -10.91 9.94 -16.46
CA GLY A 74 -11.50 11.29 -16.46
C GLY A 74 -12.01 11.75 -15.09
N TYR A 75 -11.65 11.06 -14.01
CA TYR A 75 -12.05 11.36 -12.64
C TYR A 75 -10.93 11.00 -11.66
N ASP A 76 -10.95 11.59 -10.46
CA ASP A 76 -10.02 11.24 -9.39
C ASP A 76 -10.46 9.95 -8.67
N PRO A 77 -9.66 8.87 -8.72
CA PRO A 77 -9.96 7.66 -7.96
C PRO A 77 -9.83 7.91 -6.44
N GLU A 78 -10.48 7.06 -5.64
CA GLU A 78 -10.54 7.11 -4.17
C GLU A 78 -9.20 7.57 -3.53
N THR A 79 -9.26 8.61 -2.70
CA THR A 79 -8.04 9.22 -2.17
C THR A 79 -7.44 8.40 -1.04
N LYS A 80 -6.11 8.32 -1.01
CA LYS A 80 -5.33 7.61 0.03
C LYS A 80 -5.73 8.02 1.45
N GLN A 81 -6.21 9.24 1.64
CA GLN A 81 -6.61 9.79 2.93
C GLN A 81 -7.81 9.05 3.54
N GLN A 82 -8.76 8.59 2.72
CA GLN A 82 -9.94 7.84 3.17
C GLN A 82 -9.59 6.46 3.75
N SER A 83 -8.40 5.94 3.46
CA SER A 83 -7.91 4.65 3.99
C SER A 83 -7.19 4.74 5.36
N SER A 84 -7.28 5.88 6.03
CA SER A 84 -6.54 6.13 7.28
C SER A 84 -7.18 5.44 8.47
N GLN A 85 -6.37 4.73 9.25
CA GLN A 85 -6.80 4.05 10.48
C GLN A 85 -5.80 4.31 11.62
N TRP A 86 -6.26 4.15 12.86
CA TRP A 86 -5.42 4.27 14.05
C TRP A 86 -4.59 2.99 14.24
N LYS A 87 -3.28 3.14 14.44
CA LYS A 87 -2.32 2.04 14.53
C LYS A 87 -1.34 2.27 15.67
N SER A 88 -0.95 1.20 16.35
CA SER A 88 0.16 1.27 17.29
C SER A 88 1.49 1.46 16.55
N PRO A 89 2.51 2.07 17.18
CA PRO A 89 3.81 2.30 16.55
C PRO A 89 4.52 1.02 16.08
N SER A 90 4.31 -0.10 16.77
CA SER A 90 4.90 -1.41 16.43
C SER A 90 4.13 -2.17 15.36
N SER A 91 2.90 -1.76 15.05
CA SER A 91 2.06 -2.49 14.10
C SER A 91 2.43 -2.14 12.65
N PRO A 92 2.43 -3.12 11.74
CA PRO A 92 2.78 -2.88 10.35
C PRO A 92 1.75 -1.94 9.70
N ARG A 93 2.25 -1.15 8.74
CA ARG A 93 1.39 -0.30 7.93
C ARG A 93 0.38 -1.17 7.17
N PRO A 94 -0.93 -0.87 7.27
CA PRO A 94 -1.96 -1.56 6.51
C PRO A 94 -1.68 -1.47 5.01
N LYS A 95 -1.98 -2.53 4.27
CA LYS A 95 -1.91 -2.54 2.80
C LYS A 95 -3.33 -2.66 2.27
N LYS A 96 -3.70 -1.78 1.34
CA LYS A 96 -4.98 -1.86 0.61
C LYS A 96 -4.66 -2.22 -0.84
N CYS A 97 -5.26 -3.28 -1.35
CA CYS A 97 -5.22 -3.55 -2.77
C CYS A 97 -5.99 -2.46 -3.53
N ARG A 98 -5.44 -1.98 -4.63
CA ARG A 98 -6.22 -1.17 -5.57
C ARG A 98 -7.19 -2.12 -6.27
N GLN A 99 -8.42 -2.25 -5.77
CA GLN A 99 -9.47 -2.92 -6.53
C GLN A 99 -9.84 -2.00 -7.69
N VAL A 100 -9.58 -2.47 -8.91
CA VAL A 100 -10.29 -1.96 -10.08
C VAL A 100 -11.72 -2.48 -9.93
N LYS A 101 -12.74 -1.62 -10.03
CA LYS A 101 -14.11 -2.12 -10.17
C LYS A 101 -14.13 -2.97 -11.44
N SER A 102 -14.25 -4.28 -11.31
CA SER A 102 -14.61 -5.12 -12.44
C SER A 102 -16.05 -4.78 -12.79
N ASN A 103 -16.27 -4.15 -13.94
CA ASN A 103 -17.60 -4.11 -14.54
C ASN A 103 -17.89 -5.51 -15.09
N ILE A 104 -18.33 -6.41 -14.23
CA ILE A 104 -19.12 -7.57 -14.66
C ILE A 104 -20.57 -7.20 -14.33
N LYS A 105 -21.31 -6.85 -15.37
CA LYS A 105 -22.76 -7.04 -15.44
C LYS A 105 -22.99 -8.10 -16.48
#